data_AF-M3D9E2-F1
#
_entry.id   AF-M3D9E2-F1
#
_cell.length_a   1.000
_cell.length_b   1.000
_cell.length_c   1.000
_cell.angle_alpha   90.00
_cell.angle_beta   90.00
_cell.angle_gamma   90.00
#
_symmetry.space_group_name_H-M   'P 1'
#
loop_
_entity.id
_entity.type
_entity.pdbx_description
1 polymer ?
#
loop_
_entity_poly.entity_id
_entity_poly.type
_entity_poly.pdbx_seq_one_letter_code
_entity_poly.pdbx_strand_id
1 'polypeptide(L)'
;MVRRADRPAARGRLHAPGHRLDHIENAVGHRFYDHFQDRLRSGSSALFRSRRGSSTNSGGSPMSKRILFSSLIGAVALGGVAAGGIALASAPTEPTLEHGSARYTAPSGGSAGSLTYTVDVSDDSGIRSLKVLAWPASSKLDPTAAEVRSADESATCRSTSDETVRCTYGEKVTKQEAADLAKGTWYVSVLATAKDGGTTFVPRAATFDVTR
;
A
#
# COMPACT_ATOMS: atom_id res chain seq x y z
N MET A 1 -11.47 -39.99 -62.10
CA MET A 1 -10.20 -40.45 -62.71
C MET A 1 -9.45 -39.23 -63.22
N VAL A 2 -8.12 -39.25 -63.14
CA VAL A 2 -7.10 -38.23 -63.49
C VAL A 2 -6.44 -37.59 -62.25
N ARG A 3 -5.16 -37.97 -62.10
CA ARG A 3 -4.14 -37.55 -61.13
C ARG A 3 -3.17 -36.56 -61.82
N ARG A 4 -2.59 -35.63 -61.04
CA ARG A 4 -1.17 -35.16 -60.95
C ARG A 4 -1.15 -33.69 -60.50
N ALA A 5 -0.56 -33.38 -59.33
CA ALA A 5 0.86 -33.04 -59.06
C ALA A 5 1.21 -31.64 -59.66
N ASP A 6 1.77 -30.65 -58.96
CA ASP A 6 2.90 -30.64 -58.02
C ASP A 6 2.93 -29.37 -57.13
N ARG A 7 3.70 -29.45 -56.02
CA ARG A 7 4.17 -28.40 -55.07
C ARG A 7 5.11 -27.36 -55.74
N PRO A 8 5.80 -26.43 -55.03
CA PRO A 8 5.47 -25.56 -53.87
C PRO A 8 5.83 -24.07 -54.13
N ALA A 9 5.38 -23.13 -53.29
CA ALA A 9 6.02 -21.82 -53.17
C ALA A 9 6.14 -21.40 -51.70
N ALA A 10 7.40 -21.25 -51.27
CA ALA A 10 7.83 -20.63 -50.03
C ALA A 10 7.76 -19.09 -50.13
N ARG A 11 7.97 -18.43 -48.97
CA ARG A 11 8.09 -16.98 -48.68
C ARG A 11 6.79 -16.37 -48.14
N GLY A 12 6.74 -15.76 -46.96
CA GLY A 12 7.81 -15.44 -46.02
C GLY A 12 7.25 -15.12 -44.63
N ARG A 13 8.11 -15.34 -43.63
CA ARG A 13 7.93 -14.78 -42.28
C ARG A 13 7.88 -13.27 -42.40
N LEU A 14 6.72 -12.67 -42.10
CA LEU A 14 6.71 -11.32 -41.54
C LEU A 14 6.90 -11.46 -40.03
N HIS A 15 8.12 -11.18 -39.58
CA HIS A 15 8.36 -10.70 -38.23
C HIS A 15 7.61 -9.37 -38.10
N ALA A 16 6.56 -9.33 -37.27
CA ALA A 16 6.04 -8.10 -36.73
C ALA A 16 6.83 -7.76 -35.46
N PRO A 17 7.58 -6.64 -35.41
CA PRO A 17 8.02 -6.06 -34.16
C PRO A 17 6.90 -5.14 -33.66
N GLY A 18 6.05 -5.68 -32.78
CA GLY A 18 4.90 -4.96 -32.22
C GLY A 18 4.95 -4.78 -30.70
N HIS A 19 6.13 -4.89 -30.07
CA HIS A 19 6.29 -4.57 -28.65
C HIS A 19 6.90 -3.17 -28.49
N ARG A 20 6.09 -2.11 -28.66
CA ARG A 20 6.48 -0.77 -28.18
C ARG A 20 5.35 0.27 -28.16
N LEU A 21 4.14 -0.09 -27.70
CA LEU A 21 3.12 0.92 -27.40
C LEU A 21 2.52 0.85 -25.99
N ASP A 22 2.88 -0.14 -25.18
CA ASP A 22 2.35 -0.25 -23.80
C ASP A 22 3.06 0.68 -22.80
N HIS A 23 4.10 1.41 -23.22
CA HIS A 23 4.90 2.23 -22.31
C HIS A 23 4.58 3.72 -22.30
N ILE A 24 3.76 4.23 -23.22
CA ILE A 24 3.49 5.68 -23.33
C ILE A 24 2.11 6.06 -22.78
N GLU A 25 1.12 5.16 -22.79
CA GLU A 25 -0.21 5.48 -22.23
C GLU A 25 -0.25 5.46 -20.68
N ASN A 26 0.66 4.74 -20.02
CA ASN A 26 0.73 4.74 -18.54
C ASN A 26 1.30 6.05 -17.95
N ALA A 27 2.17 6.77 -18.68
CA ALA A 27 2.81 7.98 -18.15
C ALA A 27 1.86 9.20 -18.02
N VAL A 28 0.71 9.17 -18.70
CA VAL A 28 -0.31 10.23 -18.61
C VAL A 28 -1.24 9.99 -17.41
N GLY A 29 -1.57 8.74 -17.12
CA GLY A 29 -2.31 8.34 -15.93
C GLY A 29 -1.55 8.67 -14.64
N HIS A 30 -0.24 8.38 -14.59
CA HIS A 30 0.61 8.67 -13.43
C HIS A 30 0.69 10.17 -13.09
N ARG A 31 0.79 11.07 -14.09
CA ARG A 31 0.87 12.51 -13.80
C ARG A 31 -0.45 13.11 -13.32
N PHE A 32 -1.59 12.62 -13.81
CA PHE A 32 -2.88 13.03 -13.28
C PHE A 32 -3.07 12.55 -11.84
N TYR A 33 -2.59 11.33 -11.57
CA TYR A 33 -2.65 10.65 -10.29
C TYR A 33 -1.77 11.29 -9.20
N ASP A 34 -0.50 11.55 -9.48
CA ASP A 34 0.42 12.18 -8.53
C ASP A 34 -0.08 13.59 -8.19
N HIS A 35 -0.58 14.32 -9.19
CA HIS A 35 -1.15 15.65 -8.99
C HIS A 35 -2.48 15.63 -8.20
N PHE A 36 -3.26 14.56 -8.33
CA PHE A 36 -4.52 14.39 -7.61
C PHE A 36 -4.29 14.02 -6.14
N GLN A 37 -3.39 13.05 -5.87
CA GLN A 37 -2.99 12.69 -4.50
C GLN A 37 -2.26 13.85 -3.81
N ASP A 38 -1.40 14.59 -4.52
CA ASP A 38 -0.78 15.82 -3.99
C ASP A 38 -1.82 16.92 -3.72
N ARG A 39 -2.89 17.03 -4.52
CA ARG A 39 -3.95 18.03 -4.25
C ARG A 39 -4.82 17.69 -3.07
N LEU A 40 -5.29 16.44 -2.95
CA LEU A 40 -6.02 15.97 -1.75
C LEU A 40 -5.20 16.28 -0.48
N ARG A 41 -3.89 16.05 -0.55
CA ARG A 41 -2.95 16.36 0.52
C ARG A 41 -2.73 17.85 0.78
N SER A 42 -2.57 18.65 -0.27
CA SER A 42 -2.29 20.10 -0.15
C SER A 42 -3.48 20.84 0.47
N GLY A 43 -4.72 20.42 0.17
CA GLY A 43 -5.94 20.95 0.77
C GLY A 43 -6.05 20.73 2.28
N SER A 44 -5.59 19.56 2.78
CA SER A 44 -5.61 19.23 4.22
C SER A 44 -4.56 19.97 5.06
N SER A 45 -3.51 20.51 4.45
CA SER A 45 -2.40 21.16 5.16
C SER A 45 -2.67 22.61 5.60
N ALA A 46 -3.76 23.24 5.12
CA ALA A 46 -4.03 24.65 5.34
C ALA A 46 -4.61 25.01 6.74
N LEU A 47 -4.78 24.04 7.66
CA LEU A 47 -5.40 24.30 8.98
C LEU A 47 -4.59 23.94 10.22
N PHE A 48 -3.31 23.55 10.11
CA PHE A 48 -2.47 23.33 11.30
C PHE A 48 -1.38 24.38 11.45
N ARG A 49 -1.80 25.59 11.84
CA ARG A 49 -0.91 26.60 12.43
C ARG A 49 -1.43 27.00 13.81
N SER A 50 -0.54 26.87 14.80
CA SER A 50 -0.60 27.48 16.15
C SER A 50 -1.08 26.59 17.31
N ARG A 51 -0.13 25.91 17.97
CA ARG A 51 0.28 26.24 19.35
C ARG A 51 1.56 25.49 19.70
N ARG A 52 2.69 26.14 19.50
CA ARG A 52 4.02 25.72 19.99
C ARG A 52 4.16 26.27 21.40
N GLY A 53 3.92 25.44 22.41
CA GLY A 53 4.15 25.75 23.82
C GLY A 53 5.52 25.24 24.25
N SER A 54 6.44 26.18 24.46
CA SER A 54 7.76 26.01 25.07
C SER A 54 7.67 25.38 26.47
N SER A 55 8.50 24.37 26.74
CA SER A 55 8.90 24.03 28.10
C SER A 55 10.35 23.55 28.11
N THR A 56 11.25 24.48 28.39
CA THR A 56 12.63 24.21 28.79
C THR A 56 12.64 23.92 30.28
N ASN A 57 13.06 22.72 30.68
CA ASN A 57 13.51 22.47 32.05
C ASN A 57 15.01 22.16 32.03
N SER A 58 15.77 23.18 32.42
CA SER A 58 17.15 23.07 32.86
C SER A 58 17.19 22.41 34.23
N GLY A 59 18.09 21.45 34.43
CA GLY A 59 18.39 20.95 35.77
C GLY A 59 19.35 19.77 35.82
N GLY A 60 20.64 20.06 35.98
CA GLY A 60 21.56 19.29 36.83
C GLY A 60 22.18 17.98 36.29
N SER A 61 23.45 18.05 35.89
CA SER A 61 24.47 17.02 36.20
C SER A 61 25.29 17.53 37.40
N PRO A 62 26.01 16.72 38.23
CA PRO A 62 26.71 15.48 37.84
C PRO A 62 26.81 14.35 38.92
N MET A 63 27.44 13.24 38.52
CA MET A 63 28.48 12.44 39.22
C MET A 63 28.24 10.92 39.36
N SER A 64 29.10 10.18 38.65
CA SER A 64 29.93 9.04 39.08
C SER A 64 29.30 7.95 39.97
N LYS A 65 29.05 6.78 39.36
CA LYS A 65 29.37 5.49 39.99
C LYS A 65 30.13 4.62 38.99
N ARG A 66 31.42 4.47 39.28
CA ARG A 66 32.31 3.45 38.72
C ARG A 66 31.71 2.08 39.04
N ILE A 67 31.49 1.24 38.04
CA ILE A 67 31.34 -0.20 38.26
C ILE A 67 32.43 -0.88 37.44
N LEU A 68 33.42 -1.37 38.19
CA LEU A 68 34.46 -2.28 37.73
C LEU A 68 33.78 -3.62 37.41
N PHE A 69 33.81 -4.05 36.16
CA PHE A 69 33.60 -5.46 35.84
C PHE A 69 34.93 -6.03 35.37
N SER A 70 35.53 -6.79 36.26
CA SER A 70 36.76 -7.56 36.06
C SER A 70 36.59 -8.57 34.94
N SER A 71 37.60 -8.60 34.08
CA SER A 71 37.88 -9.65 33.08
C SER A 71 38.00 -11.02 33.75
N LEU A 72 37.43 -12.05 33.13
CA LEU A 72 37.84 -13.43 33.38
C LEU A 72 37.92 -14.18 32.05
N ILE A 73 39.16 -14.46 31.66
CA ILE A 73 39.55 -15.32 30.56
C ILE A 73 39.16 -16.76 30.94
N GLY A 74 38.42 -17.44 30.08
CA GLY A 74 38.14 -18.87 30.21
C GLY A 74 38.24 -19.54 28.84
N ALA A 75 39.40 -20.15 28.56
CA ALA A 75 39.57 -21.08 27.46
C ALA A 75 39.36 -22.50 27.97
N VAL A 76 38.38 -23.25 27.44
CA VAL A 76 38.27 -24.71 27.57
C VAL A 76 37.75 -25.31 26.25
N ALA A 77 38.18 -26.54 26.00
CA ALA A 77 38.44 -27.21 24.75
C ALA A 77 37.25 -27.82 23.99
N LEU A 78 37.59 -28.22 22.75
CA LEU A 78 36.91 -29.02 21.73
C LEU A 78 36.03 -30.18 22.25
N GLY A 79 34.91 -30.41 21.57
CA GLY A 79 34.25 -31.72 21.51
C GLY A 79 32.73 -31.67 21.62
N GLY A 80 32.03 -31.55 20.50
CA GLY A 80 30.57 -31.71 20.47
C GLY A 80 30.07 -31.63 19.04
N VAL A 81 29.58 -32.75 18.52
CA VAL A 81 28.97 -32.87 17.19
C VAL A 81 27.89 -31.79 17.07
N ALA A 82 28.09 -30.84 16.16
CA ALA A 82 27.07 -29.87 15.82
C ALA A 82 25.95 -30.63 15.08
N ALA A 83 25.03 -31.20 15.84
CA ALA A 83 23.67 -31.38 15.39
C ALA A 83 23.13 -29.96 15.20
N GLY A 84 23.45 -29.37 14.05
CA GLY A 84 22.92 -28.11 13.60
C GLY A 84 21.41 -28.29 13.50
N GLY A 85 20.71 -27.92 14.57
CA GLY A 85 19.29 -27.67 14.51
C GLY A 85 19.12 -26.61 13.44
N ILE A 86 18.64 -27.05 12.27
CA ILE A 86 18.13 -26.16 11.24
C ILE A 86 17.00 -25.40 11.91
N ALA A 87 17.29 -24.18 12.38
CA ALA A 87 16.28 -23.24 12.78
C ALA A 87 15.49 -22.92 11.50
N LEU A 88 14.37 -23.61 11.32
CA LEU A 88 13.39 -23.28 10.29
C LEU A 88 12.83 -21.91 10.69
N ALA A 89 13.33 -20.86 10.05
CA ALA A 89 12.65 -19.57 10.09
C ALA A 89 11.31 -19.77 9.39
N SER A 90 10.20 -19.61 10.13
CA SER A 90 8.86 -19.62 9.55
C SER A 90 8.82 -18.62 8.41
N ALA A 91 8.34 -19.04 7.24
CA ALA A 91 8.10 -18.12 6.14
C ALA A 91 6.98 -17.16 6.54
N PRO A 92 7.02 -15.90 6.07
CA PRO A 92 5.96 -14.93 6.36
C PRO A 92 4.61 -15.41 5.81
N THR A 93 3.56 -15.28 6.62
CA THR A 93 2.19 -15.63 6.26
C THR A 93 1.52 -14.46 5.52
N GLU A 94 0.73 -14.75 4.49
CA GLU A 94 -0.01 -13.71 3.78
C GLU A 94 -1.27 -13.29 4.57
N PRO A 95 -1.48 -11.98 4.82
CA PRO A 95 -2.72 -11.49 5.43
C PRO A 95 -3.95 -11.86 4.60
N THR A 96 -5.06 -12.15 5.28
CA THR A 96 -6.37 -12.29 4.64
C THR A 96 -7.18 -11.00 4.76
N LEU A 97 -8.01 -10.69 3.75
CA LEU A 97 -8.84 -9.48 3.73
C LEU A 97 -10.30 -9.86 3.47
N GLU A 98 -11.18 -9.46 4.38
CA GLU A 98 -12.61 -9.78 4.32
C GLU A 98 -13.48 -8.54 4.56
N HIS A 99 -14.73 -8.60 4.10
CA HIS A 99 -15.73 -7.53 4.31
C HIS A 99 -15.28 -6.12 3.85
N GLY A 100 -14.46 -6.06 2.81
CA GLY A 100 -14.01 -4.79 2.20
C GLY A 100 -15.17 -3.98 1.64
N SER A 101 -15.26 -2.70 2.01
CA SER A 101 -16.25 -1.78 1.45
C SER A 101 -15.72 -0.35 1.35
N ALA A 102 -16.15 0.36 0.31
CA ALA A 102 -15.80 1.74 0.06
C ALA A 102 -17.06 2.62 0.03
N ARG A 103 -16.94 3.85 0.52
CA ARG A 103 -18.01 4.85 0.46
C ARG A 103 -17.45 6.23 0.15
N TYR A 104 -18.08 6.90 -0.79
CA TYR A 104 -17.89 8.31 -1.06
C TYR A 104 -19.11 9.11 -0.60
N THR A 105 -18.86 10.28 0.00
CA THR A 105 -19.88 11.27 0.33
C THR A 105 -19.44 12.59 -0.26
N ALA A 106 -20.24 13.14 -1.18
CA ALA A 106 -19.96 14.43 -1.80
C ALA A 106 -20.02 15.57 -0.76
N PRO A 107 -19.18 16.62 -0.91
CA PRO A 107 -19.31 17.83 -0.12
C PRO A 107 -20.69 18.46 -0.29
N SER A 108 -21.29 18.96 0.79
CA SER A 108 -22.61 19.61 0.75
C SER A 108 -22.68 20.77 1.73
N GLY A 109 -23.42 21.83 1.35
CA GLY A 109 -23.51 23.04 2.17
C GLY A 109 -22.13 23.63 2.47
N GLY A 110 -21.79 23.84 3.75
CA GLY A 110 -20.47 24.27 4.20
C GLY A 110 -19.49 23.14 4.53
N SER A 111 -19.90 21.87 4.39
CA SER A 111 -19.15 20.72 4.87
C SER A 111 -18.31 20.07 3.77
N ALA A 112 -17.11 19.62 4.14
CA ALA A 112 -16.31 18.74 3.29
C ALA A 112 -17.00 17.37 3.13
N GLY A 113 -16.73 16.73 1.99
CA GLY A 113 -17.08 15.34 1.74
C GLY A 113 -16.06 14.39 2.36
N SER A 114 -16.24 13.09 2.09
CA SER A 114 -15.32 12.05 2.55
C SER A 114 -15.24 10.90 1.58
N LEU A 115 -14.06 10.29 1.54
CA LEU A 115 -13.85 8.94 1.02
C LEU A 115 -13.48 8.05 2.20
N THR A 116 -14.13 6.90 2.34
CA THR A 116 -13.84 5.94 3.39
C THR A 116 -13.75 4.55 2.80
N TYR A 117 -12.76 3.79 3.25
CA TYR A 117 -12.64 2.36 2.98
C TYR A 117 -12.46 1.61 4.29
N THR A 118 -13.23 0.53 4.48
CA THR A 118 -13.14 -0.33 5.66
C THR A 118 -12.96 -1.78 5.25
N VAL A 119 -12.16 -2.53 5.99
CA VAL A 119 -11.91 -3.96 5.74
C VAL A 119 -11.49 -4.65 7.04
N ASP A 120 -11.85 -5.93 7.18
CA ASP A 120 -11.27 -6.81 8.18
C ASP A 120 -10.00 -7.44 7.62
N VAL A 121 -8.91 -7.37 8.36
CA VAL A 121 -7.63 -7.96 7.97
C VAL A 121 -7.18 -8.92 9.06
N SER A 122 -6.84 -10.15 8.69
CA SER A 122 -6.41 -11.18 9.64
C SER A 122 -5.05 -11.74 9.30
N ASP A 123 -4.21 -11.90 10.31
CA ASP A 123 -2.87 -12.48 10.25
C ASP A 123 -2.42 -12.88 11.66
N ASP A 124 -1.72 -14.01 11.79
CA ASP A 124 -1.29 -14.55 13.09
C ASP A 124 -0.18 -13.72 13.76
N SER A 125 0.62 -13.00 12.97
CA SER A 125 1.62 -12.03 13.48
C SER A 125 1.01 -10.64 13.75
N GLY A 126 -0.21 -10.43 13.26
CA GLY A 126 -0.93 -9.16 13.28
C GLY A 126 -0.49 -8.20 12.17
N ILE A 127 -1.22 -7.09 12.04
CA ILE A 127 -1.08 -6.18 10.89
C ILE A 127 -0.13 -5.03 11.19
N ARG A 128 0.82 -4.80 10.27
CA ARG A 128 1.74 -3.66 10.29
C ARG A 128 1.14 -2.44 9.61
N SER A 129 0.54 -2.62 8.43
CA SER A 129 -0.06 -1.52 7.68
C SER A 129 -1.07 -2.02 6.66
N LEU A 130 -2.06 -1.17 6.37
CA LEU A 130 -2.92 -1.29 5.20
C LEU A 130 -2.80 0.01 4.40
N LYS A 131 -2.32 -0.10 3.16
CA LYS A 131 -2.28 1.00 2.18
C LYS A 131 -3.48 0.90 1.26
N VAL A 132 -4.05 2.04 0.92
CA VAL A 132 -5.30 2.13 0.14
C VAL A 132 -5.08 3.11 -0.99
N LEU A 133 -5.59 2.76 -2.17
CA LEU A 133 -5.59 3.63 -3.32
C LEU A 133 -6.93 3.64 -4.05
N ALA A 134 -7.51 4.81 -4.23
CA ALA A 134 -8.70 5.00 -5.06
C ALA A 134 -8.35 5.60 -6.43
N TRP A 135 -8.96 5.09 -7.49
CA TRP A 135 -8.74 5.56 -8.86
C TRP A 135 -9.99 5.40 -9.73
N PRO A 136 -10.25 6.31 -10.69
CA PRO A 136 -11.46 6.25 -11.51
C PRO A 136 -11.30 5.17 -12.58
N ALA A 137 -12.37 4.40 -12.83
CA ALA A 137 -12.38 3.37 -13.87
C ALA A 137 -12.03 3.93 -15.26
N SER A 138 -12.37 5.19 -15.52
CA SER A 138 -12.08 5.90 -16.77
C SER A 138 -10.59 6.17 -17.01
N SER A 139 -9.75 6.09 -15.97
CA SER A 139 -8.30 6.33 -16.10
C SER A 139 -7.55 5.19 -16.78
N LYS A 140 -8.17 3.99 -16.87
CA LYS A 140 -7.53 2.75 -17.34
C LYS A 140 -6.23 2.40 -16.61
N LEU A 141 -6.03 2.93 -15.40
CA LEU A 141 -4.92 2.54 -14.54
C LEU A 141 -5.04 1.06 -14.19
N ASP A 142 -3.89 0.42 -13.98
CA ASP A 142 -3.78 -0.93 -13.43
C ASP A 142 -2.74 -0.93 -12.31
N PRO A 143 -3.11 -0.42 -11.11
CA PRO A 143 -2.15 -0.21 -10.04
C PRO A 143 -1.49 -1.52 -9.61
N THR A 144 -0.19 -1.44 -9.35
CA THR A 144 0.62 -2.54 -8.83
C THR A 144 0.78 -2.44 -7.31
N ALA A 145 1.17 -3.54 -6.68
CA ALA A 145 1.51 -3.55 -5.26
C ALA A 145 2.62 -2.55 -4.90
N ALA A 146 3.56 -2.28 -5.81
CA ALA A 146 4.66 -1.33 -5.57
C ALA A 146 4.17 0.13 -5.52
N GLU A 147 3.24 0.49 -6.40
CA GLU A 147 2.64 1.83 -6.42
C GLU A 147 1.77 2.06 -5.18
N VAL A 148 0.93 1.08 -4.82
CA VAL A 148 0.08 1.19 -3.61
C VAL A 148 0.94 1.24 -2.34
N ARG A 149 2.07 0.52 -2.29
CA ARG A 149 3.03 0.59 -1.16
C ARG A 149 3.61 1.98 -0.98
N SER A 150 3.75 2.75 -2.07
CA SER A 150 4.34 4.09 -2.06
C SER A 150 3.35 5.18 -1.65
N ALA A 151 2.07 4.85 -1.47
CA ALA A 151 1.10 5.78 -0.90
C ALA A 151 1.55 6.18 0.51
N ASP A 152 1.64 7.47 0.83
CA ASP A 152 2.18 7.88 2.13
C ASP A 152 1.22 7.59 3.28
N GLU A 153 -0.09 7.65 3.03
CA GLU A 153 -1.10 7.42 4.05
C GLU A 153 -1.41 5.93 4.23
N SER A 154 -1.69 5.56 5.47
CA SER A 154 -2.11 4.21 5.85
C SER A 154 -3.46 4.28 6.55
N ALA A 155 -4.25 3.22 6.43
CA ALA A 155 -5.46 3.08 7.22
C ALA A 155 -5.14 2.98 8.72
N THR A 156 -6.06 3.46 9.55
CA THR A 156 -6.01 3.22 10.99
C THR A 156 -6.63 1.86 11.27
N CYS A 157 -5.86 0.95 11.87
CA CYS A 157 -6.32 -0.40 12.21
C CYS A 157 -6.56 -0.54 13.72
N ARG A 158 -7.69 -1.13 14.10
CA ARG A 158 -8.06 -1.43 15.49
C ARG A 158 -8.35 -2.91 15.62
N SER A 159 -7.80 -3.55 16.64
CA SER A 159 -8.05 -4.97 16.92
C SER A 159 -9.55 -5.20 17.18
N THR A 160 -10.08 -6.25 16.57
CA THR A 160 -11.42 -6.80 16.82
C THR A 160 -11.33 -8.18 17.49
N SER A 161 -10.22 -8.88 17.30
CA SER A 161 -9.83 -10.11 18.00
C SER A 161 -8.30 -10.21 18.04
N ASP A 162 -7.76 -11.33 18.54
CA ASP A 162 -6.32 -11.56 18.66
C ASP A 162 -5.60 -11.52 17.30
N GLU A 163 -6.21 -12.09 16.26
CA GLU A 163 -5.62 -12.21 14.92
C GLU A 163 -6.27 -11.29 13.88
N THR A 164 -7.41 -10.66 14.20
CA THR A 164 -8.16 -9.82 13.26
C THR A 164 -8.22 -8.36 13.71
N VAL A 165 -8.01 -7.46 12.75
CA VAL A 165 -8.16 -6.02 12.92
C VAL A 165 -9.17 -5.45 11.92
N ARG A 166 -9.96 -4.48 12.36
CA ARG A 166 -10.75 -3.60 11.47
C ARG A 166 -9.89 -2.41 11.09
N CYS A 167 -9.56 -2.29 9.80
CA CYS A 167 -8.86 -1.15 9.27
C CYS A 167 -9.83 -0.18 8.59
N THR A 168 -9.65 1.11 8.89
CA THR A 168 -10.42 2.20 8.28
C THR A 168 -9.46 3.22 7.68
N TYR A 169 -9.53 3.38 6.36
CA TYR A 169 -8.96 4.51 5.65
C TYR A 169 -10.04 5.58 5.50
N GLY A 170 -9.69 6.84 5.76
CA GLY A 170 -10.62 7.94 5.66
C GLY A 170 -9.89 9.18 5.20
N GLU A 171 -10.33 9.73 4.07
CA GLU A 171 -9.80 10.97 3.52
C GLU A 171 -10.90 12.02 3.39
N LYS A 172 -10.54 13.27 3.71
CA LYS A 172 -11.46 14.40 3.54
C LYS A 172 -11.42 14.86 2.10
N VAL A 173 -12.59 15.16 1.55
CA VAL A 173 -12.70 15.66 0.18
C VAL A 173 -13.25 17.08 0.23
N THR A 174 -12.45 18.06 -0.13
CA THR A 174 -12.89 19.45 -0.22
C THR A 174 -13.80 19.65 -1.43
N LYS A 175 -14.51 20.78 -1.47
CA LYS A 175 -15.33 21.13 -2.64
C LYS A 175 -14.51 21.27 -3.92
N GLN A 176 -13.29 21.79 -3.80
CA GLN A 176 -12.39 21.96 -4.93
C GLN A 176 -11.92 20.62 -5.47
N GLU A 177 -11.47 19.72 -4.58
CA GLU A 177 -11.09 18.36 -4.97
C GLU A 177 -12.26 17.60 -5.57
N ALA A 178 -13.46 17.69 -4.97
CA ALA A 178 -14.66 17.06 -5.51
C ALA A 178 -15.04 17.57 -6.90
N ALA A 179 -14.77 18.84 -7.22
CA ALA A 179 -14.99 19.38 -8.55
C ALA A 179 -14.02 18.82 -9.61
N ASP A 180 -12.80 18.48 -9.18
CA ASP A 180 -11.74 17.89 -9.99
C ASP A 180 -11.86 16.36 -10.15
N LEU A 181 -12.66 15.70 -9.30
CA LEU A 181 -12.93 14.25 -9.39
C LEU A 181 -13.62 13.89 -10.71
N ALA A 182 -13.10 12.84 -11.37
CA ALA A 182 -13.81 12.18 -12.45
C ALA A 182 -15.13 11.59 -11.93
N LYS A 183 -16.24 11.84 -12.65
CA LYS A 183 -17.53 11.23 -12.35
C LYS A 183 -17.55 9.75 -12.74
N GLY A 184 -18.45 9.00 -12.12
CA GLY A 184 -18.70 7.59 -12.44
C GLY A 184 -18.02 6.66 -11.45
N THR A 185 -17.73 5.44 -11.90
CA THR A 185 -17.23 4.38 -11.04
C THR A 185 -15.75 4.54 -10.73
N TRP A 186 -15.41 4.31 -9.46
CA TRP A 186 -14.06 4.28 -8.93
C TRP A 186 -13.77 2.90 -8.35
N TYR A 187 -12.53 2.47 -8.48
CA TYR A 187 -11.99 1.27 -7.86
C TYR A 187 -11.12 1.64 -6.68
N VAL A 188 -11.02 0.71 -5.73
CA VAL A 188 -10.08 0.78 -4.61
C VAL A 188 -9.13 -0.41 -4.69
N SER A 189 -7.83 -0.12 -4.77
CA SER A 189 -6.75 -1.10 -4.65
C SER A 189 -6.18 -1.04 -3.23
N VAL A 190 -5.80 -2.18 -2.66
CA VAL A 190 -5.28 -2.23 -1.29
C VAL A 190 -4.09 -3.16 -1.19
N LEU A 191 -3.18 -2.82 -0.28
CA LEU A 191 -2.04 -3.64 0.10
C LEU A 191 -2.00 -3.77 1.62
N ALA A 192 -2.24 -4.98 2.12
CA ALA A 192 -2.01 -5.33 3.51
C ALA A 192 -0.57 -5.80 3.70
N THR A 193 0.02 -5.51 4.86
CA THR A 193 1.34 -5.99 5.26
C THR A 193 1.28 -6.44 6.71
N ALA A 194 1.64 -7.70 6.94
CA ALA A 194 1.77 -8.31 8.26
C ALA A 194 3.04 -7.82 8.99
N LYS A 195 3.14 -8.12 10.28
CA LYS A 195 4.33 -7.79 11.07
C LYS A 195 5.52 -8.67 10.72
N ASP A 196 5.29 -9.92 10.34
CA ASP A 196 6.34 -10.83 9.86
C ASP A 196 6.85 -10.49 8.44
N GLY A 197 6.15 -9.59 7.72
CA GLY A 197 6.52 -9.09 6.40
C GLY A 197 5.71 -9.69 5.26
N GLY A 198 4.77 -10.59 5.52
CA GLY A 198 3.85 -11.10 4.50
C GLY A 198 2.94 -10.00 3.97
N THR A 199 2.56 -10.09 2.69
CA THR A 199 1.79 -9.04 2.03
C THR A 199 0.73 -9.59 1.10
N THR A 200 -0.44 -8.96 1.12
CA THR A 200 -1.55 -9.31 0.23
C THR A 200 -1.99 -8.07 -0.52
N PHE A 201 -1.92 -8.14 -1.84
CA PHE A 201 -2.36 -7.08 -2.73
C PHE A 201 -3.69 -7.47 -3.40
N VAL A 202 -4.69 -6.61 -3.29
CA VAL A 202 -5.97 -6.78 -3.98
C VAL A 202 -6.18 -5.59 -4.92
N PRO A 203 -6.09 -5.78 -6.25
CA PRO A 203 -6.13 -4.67 -7.21
C PRO A 203 -7.50 -3.98 -7.28
N ARG A 204 -8.59 -4.68 -6.97
CA ARG A 204 -9.96 -4.15 -6.96
C ARG A 204 -10.72 -4.68 -5.75
N ALA A 205 -10.37 -4.17 -4.57
CA ALA A 205 -10.94 -4.59 -3.30
C ALA A 205 -12.36 -4.06 -3.09
N ALA A 206 -12.70 -2.90 -3.65
CA ALA A 206 -14.04 -2.33 -3.59
C ALA A 206 -14.29 -1.35 -4.75
N THR A 207 -15.56 -0.99 -4.93
CA THR A 207 -16.02 0.03 -5.87
C THR A 207 -16.92 1.03 -5.18
N PHE A 208 -16.92 2.27 -5.67
CA PHE A 208 -17.90 3.28 -5.32
C PHE A 208 -18.14 4.21 -6.53
N ASP A 209 -19.23 4.97 -6.49
CA ASP A 209 -19.54 5.94 -7.53
C ASP A 209 -19.38 7.38 -7.02
N VAL A 210 -18.81 8.22 -7.87
CA VAL A 210 -18.77 9.67 -7.70
C VAL A 210 -19.84 10.30 -8.58
N THR A 211 -20.86 10.85 -7.93
CA THR A 211 -21.93 11.62 -8.55
C THR A 211 -21.76 13.11 -8.26
N ARG A 212 -22.51 13.96 -8.97
CA ARG A 212 -22.61 15.40 -8.67
C ARG A 212 -23.99 15.73 -8.13
#